data_AF-B7FFI8-F1
#
_entry.id   AF-B7FFI8-F1
#
_cell.length_a   1.000
_cell.length_b   1.000
_cell.length_c   1.000
_cell.angle_alpha   90.00
_cell.angle_beta   90.00
_cell.angle_gamma   90.00
#
_symmetry.space_group_name_H-M   'P 1'
#
loop_
_entity.id
_entity.type
_entity.pdbx_description
1 polymer ?
#
loop_
_entity_poly.entity_id
_entity_poly.type
_entity_poly.pdbx_seq_one_letter_code
_entity_poly.pdbx_strand_id
1 'polypeptide(L)'
;MINHSYLRFHCDICLKMETGGVDSSILSLTMMEEAEHHHHQFSSISKLLNNAPTTTSVHDLLECPVCTNSMYPPIHQCHNGHTLCSNCKTRVHNRCPTCRQELGDIRCLALEKIAESLEFPCRYISLGCSEIFPYFSKLKHESICTFRPYNRPYAGSDCSVVGNIPYLVAHLRDDHGG
;
A
#
# COMPACT_ATOMS: atom_id res chain seq x y z
N MET A 1 20.77 -18.35 -11.66
CA MET A 1 21.91 -17.72 -10.96
C MET A 1 21.36 -16.64 -10.04
N ILE A 2 21.51 -16.79 -8.72
CA ILE A 2 21.08 -15.76 -7.75
C ILE A 2 22.30 -14.86 -7.47
N ASN A 3 22.08 -13.54 -7.38
CA ASN A 3 23.18 -12.58 -7.38
C ASN A 3 23.88 -12.53 -6.01
N HIS A 4 25.17 -12.88 -5.95
CA HIS A 4 25.91 -13.11 -4.70
C HIS A 4 26.11 -11.84 -3.85
N SER A 5 25.87 -10.66 -4.43
CA SER A 5 25.84 -9.37 -3.73
C SER A 5 24.64 -9.24 -2.78
N TYR A 6 23.49 -9.85 -3.09
CA TYR A 6 22.26 -9.72 -2.29
C TYR A 6 22.37 -10.43 -0.94
N LEU A 7 22.96 -11.64 -0.92
CA LEU A 7 23.19 -12.40 0.31
C LEU A 7 24.16 -11.69 1.28
N ARG A 8 25.15 -10.97 0.75
CA ARG A 8 26.16 -10.25 1.55
C ARG A 8 25.48 -9.14 2.38
N PHE A 9 24.71 -8.29 1.71
CA PHE A 9 24.04 -7.13 2.31
C PHE A 9 23.03 -7.53 3.41
N HIS A 10 22.39 -8.69 3.28
CA HIS A 10 21.46 -9.19 4.28
C HIS A 10 22.16 -9.74 5.55
N CYS A 11 23.41 -10.19 5.42
CA CYS A 11 24.22 -10.68 6.55
C CYS A 11 24.76 -9.52 7.40
N ASP A 12 25.27 -8.46 6.75
CA ASP A 12 25.82 -7.26 7.40
C ASP A 12 24.76 -6.46 8.21
N ILE A 13 23.47 -6.71 7.98
CA ILE A 13 22.35 -6.16 8.76
C ILE A 13 22.10 -7.02 10.02
N CYS A 14 22.01 -8.34 9.89
CA CYS A 14 21.80 -9.23 11.04
C CYS A 14 22.94 -9.15 12.07
N LEU A 15 24.20 -9.11 11.61
CA LEU A 15 25.37 -9.10 12.51
C LEU A 15 25.46 -7.85 13.42
N LYS A 16 24.69 -6.79 13.13
CA LYS A 16 24.64 -5.56 13.94
C LYS A 16 23.61 -5.59 15.07
N MET A 17 22.87 -6.69 15.24
CA MET A 17 21.91 -6.86 16.35
C MET A 17 22.43 -7.75 17.49
N GLU A 18 23.60 -8.38 17.35
CA GLU A 18 24.09 -9.40 18.30
C GLU A 18 25.47 -9.11 18.93
N THR A 19 25.77 -7.87 19.34
CA THR A 19 26.81 -7.60 20.36
C THR A 19 26.58 -6.28 21.11
N GLY A 20 26.93 -6.24 22.40
CA GLY A 20 27.22 -4.97 23.12
C GLY A 20 26.14 -4.44 24.08
N GLY A 21 25.88 -5.15 25.18
CA GLY A 21 25.28 -4.53 26.37
C GLY A 21 26.36 -3.87 27.24
N VAL A 22 26.10 -2.66 27.74
CA VAL A 22 26.94 -1.94 28.73
C VAL A 22 26.07 -1.21 29.76
N ASP A 23 26.65 -0.89 30.92
CA ASP A 23 25.93 -0.74 32.19
C ASP A 23 25.28 0.64 32.45
N SER A 24 24.26 0.65 33.31
CA SER A 24 23.44 1.79 33.70
C SER A 24 24.07 2.62 34.83
N SER A 25 25.35 3.03 34.69
CA SER A 25 26.03 3.89 35.67
C SER A 25 27.28 4.63 35.14
N ILE A 26 27.12 5.54 34.18
CA ILE A 26 28.04 6.68 34.01
C ILE A 26 27.23 7.98 33.93
N LEU A 27 27.69 8.97 34.71
CA LEU A 27 26.99 10.23 35.01
C LEU A 27 27.31 11.33 33.98
N SER A 28 26.36 12.25 33.83
CA SER A 28 26.40 13.49 33.06
C SER A 28 27.73 14.27 33.13
N LEU A 29 28.19 14.77 31.98
CA LEU A 29 29.18 15.85 31.90
C LEU A 29 28.76 16.94 30.89
N THR A 30 28.44 18.11 31.44
CA THR A 30 28.65 19.49 30.92
C THR A 30 28.03 19.94 29.58
N MET A 31 27.34 21.08 29.64
CA MET A 31 26.96 21.95 28.50
C MET A 31 28.18 22.76 28.02
N MET A 32 28.18 23.17 26.73
CA MET A 32 28.84 24.38 26.20
C MET A 32 28.37 24.67 24.76
N GLU A 33 28.47 25.94 24.37
CA GLU A 33 27.96 26.54 23.12
C GLU A 33 28.94 26.33 21.93
N GLU A 34 28.67 26.61 20.65
CA GLU A 34 27.62 27.34 19.90
C GLU A 34 27.52 26.66 18.47
N ALA A 35 26.73 27.01 17.43
CA ALA A 35 25.80 28.10 17.11
C ALA A 35 24.78 27.73 15.99
N GLU A 36 23.82 28.63 15.77
CA GLU A 36 23.14 29.00 14.49
C GLU A 36 23.27 28.10 13.23
N HIS A 37 22.14 27.52 12.77
CA HIS A 37 21.60 27.74 11.40
C HIS A 37 20.19 27.14 11.21
N HIS A 38 19.24 27.95 10.68
CA HIS A 38 17.96 27.57 10.05
C HIS A 38 16.95 26.69 10.84
N HIS A 39 16.21 27.31 11.75
CA HIS A 39 15.12 26.68 12.50
C HIS A 39 13.77 26.63 11.73
N HIS A 40 13.62 25.71 10.77
CA HIS A 40 12.34 25.54 10.03
C HIS A 40 11.33 24.58 10.72
N GLN A 41 10.96 24.94 11.95
CA GLN A 41 9.71 24.60 12.67
C GLN A 41 8.98 23.28 12.31
N PHE A 42 9.60 22.12 12.56
CA PHE A 42 8.91 20.82 12.61
C PHE A 42 8.09 20.65 13.91
N SER A 43 7.12 21.54 14.12
CA SER A 43 6.22 21.54 15.29
C SER A 43 4.81 21.08 14.91
N SER A 44 4.22 20.19 15.71
CA SER A 44 2.83 19.70 15.63
C SER A 44 2.49 18.62 14.59
N ILE A 45 3.22 17.49 14.56
CA ILE A 45 2.65 16.19 14.11
C ILE A 45 1.77 15.55 15.22
N SER A 46 1.92 16.00 16.47
CA SER A 46 1.28 15.46 17.68
C SER A 46 -0.19 15.87 17.91
N LYS A 47 -0.96 16.24 16.88
CA LYS A 47 -2.33 16.79 17.02
C LYS A 47 -3.43 16.22 16.10
N LEU A 48 -3.21 15.07 15.47
CA LEU A 48 -4.23 14.37 14.67
C LEU A 48 -4.48 12.90 15.06
N LEU A 49 -3.91 12.43 16.17
CA LEU A 49 -4.17 11.09 16.74
C LEU A 49 -4.79 11.24 18.13
N ASN A 50 -6.12 11.26 18.19
CA ASN A 50 -6.85 11.19 19.46
C ASN A 50 -7.08 9.73 19.85
N ASN A 51 -6.65 9.39 21.07
CA ASN A 51 -6.81 8.12 21.79
C ASN A 51 -5.95 6.92 21.34
N ALA A 52 -5.34 6.31 22.37
CA ALA A 52 -4.59 5.04 22.40
C ALA A 52 -3.28 4.97 21.58
N PRO A 53 -2.17 4.49 22.19
CA PRO A 53 -1.01 4.02 21.44
C PRO A 53 -1.29 2.62 20.88
N THR A 54 -2.19 2.52 19.90
CA THR A 54 -2.29 1.31 19.08
C THR A 54 -0.99 1.15 18.30
N THR A 55 -0.38 -0.03 18.34
CA THR A 55 0.77 -0.37 17.49
C THR A 55 0.30 -0.55 16.04
N THR A 56 0.12 0.56 15.34
CA THR A 56 -0.31 0.62 13.93
C THR A 56 0.59 -0.28 13.08
N SER A 57 0.00 -1.25 12.40
CA SER A 57 0.72 -2.16 11.52
C SER A 57 1.24 -1.40 10.30
N VAL A 58 2.36 -1.85 9.74
CA VAL A 58 2.89 -1.30 8.49
C VAL A 58 1.90 -1.50 7.32
N HIS A 59 1.01 -2.49 7.43
CA HIS A 59 -0.09 -2.69 6.48
C HIS A 59 -1.18 -1.60 6.59
N ASP A 60 -1.46 -1.08 7.78
CA ASP A 60 -2.50 -0.06 8.02
C ASP A 60 -2.09 1.27 7.37
N LEU A 61 -0.79 1.58 7.38
CA LEU A 61 -0.20 2.74 6.67
C LEU A 61 -0.38 2.67 5.15
N LEU A 62 -0.73 1.48 4.63
CA LEU A 62 -1.04 1.24 3.22
C LEU A 62 -2.53 1.02 2.97
N GLU A 63 -3.43 1.20 3.94
CA GLU A 63 -4.87 1.12 3.64
C GLU A 63 -5.37 2.40 2.94
N CYS A 64 -6.10 2.25 1.83
CA CYS A 64 -6.69 3.38 1.13
C CYS A 64 -7.96 3.89 1.84
N PRO A 65 -7.99 5.15 2.35
CA PRO A 65 -9.12 5.67 3.13
C PRO A 65 -10.44 5.89 2.35
N VAL A 66 -10.51 5.48 1.08
CA VAL A 66 -11.68 5.62 0.19
C VAL A 66 -12.18 4.26 -0.34
N CYS A 67 -11.45 3.17 -0.08
CA CYS A 67 -11.91 1.83 -0.46
C CYS A 67 -11.44 0.70 0.47
N THR A 68 -10.76 0.99 1.59
CA THR A 68 -10.27 0.02 2.59
C THR A 68 -9.51 -1.18 1.98
N ASN A 69 -8.83 -0.95 0.85
CA ASN A 69 -7.96 -1.90 0.18
C ASN A 69 -6.52 -1.41 0.29
N SER A 70 -5.56 -2.34 0.32
CA SER A 70 -4.13 -2.02 0.27
C SER A 70 -3.79 -1.18 -0.96
N MET A 71 -3.02 -0.11 -0.74
CA MET A 71 -2.47 0.79 -1.75
C MET A 71 -1.22 0.18 -2.37
N TYR A 72 -1.01 0.47 -3.65
CA TYR A 72 0.11 -0.01 -4.45
C TYR A 72 0.66 1.09 -5.36
N PRO A 73 1.94 1.03 -5.76
CA PRO A 73 2.51 1.96 -6.73
C PRO A 73 1.70 2.02 -8.04
N PRO A 74 1.29 3.20 -8.55
CA PRO A 74 1.55 4.53 -8.00
C PRO A 74 0.60 4.88 -6.84
N ILE A 75 1.17 5.17 -5.67
CA ILE A 75 0.44 5.70 -4.51
C ILE A 75 0.47 7.22 -4.61
N HIS A 76 -0.67 7.85 -4.83
CA HIS A 76 -0.75 9.29 -5.02
C HIS A 76 -0.85 10.02 -3.68
N GLN A 77 -0.31 11.23 -3.63
CA GLN A 77 -0.27 12.08 -2.44
C GLN A 77 -0.74 13.50 -2.80
N CYS A 78 -1.51 14.15 -1.92
CA CYS A 78 -1.78 15.59 -2.06
C CYS A 78 -0.67 16.43 -1.41
N HIS A 79 -0.61 17.73 -1.71
CA HIS A 79 0.36 18.67 -1.13
C HIS A 79 0.40 18.65 0.42
N ASN A 80 -0.68 18.25 1.09
CA ASN A 80 -0.79 18.18 2.55
C ASN A 80 -0.46 16.78 3.14
N GLY A 81 0.07 15.84 2.33
CA GLY A 81 0.52 14.52 2.80
C GLY A 81 -0.49 13.37 2.75
N HIS A 82 -1.80 13.62 2.61
CA HIS A 82 -2.79 12.55 2.52
C HIS A 82 -2.65 11.72 1.23
N THR A 83 -2.78 10.41 1.34
CA THR A 83 -2.49 9.42 0.28
C THR A 83 -3.72 8.64 -0.21
N LEU A 84 -3.66 8.14 -1.44
CA LEU A 84 -4.70 7.31 -2.09
C LEU A 84 -4.10 6.34 -3.13
N CYS A 85 -4.77 5.22 -3.35
CA CYS A 85 -4.52 4.39 -4.54
C CYS A 85 -5.05 5.06 -5.83
N SER A 86 -4.47 4.70 -6.97
CA SER A 86 -4.80 5.26 -8.30
C SER A 86 -6.29 5.10 -8.66
N ASN A 87 -6.89 3.95 -8.33
CA ASN A 87 -8.33 3.69 -8.51
C ASN A 87 -9.23 4.61 -7.69
N CYS A 88 -8.73 5.21 -6.60
CA CYS A 88 -9.49 6.19 -5.83
C CYS A 88 -9.22 7.61 -6.31
N LYS A 89 -7.99 7.97 -6.72
CA LYS A 89 -7.67 9.28 -7.33
C LYS A 89 -8.62 9.62 -8.48
N THR A 90 -8.93 8.65 -9.35
CA THR A 90 -9.91 8.82 -10.45
C THR A 90 -11.35 8.98 -9.92
N ARG A 91 -11.82 8.10 -9.02
CA ARG A 91 -13.17 8.17 -8.41
C ARG A 91 -13.43 9.50 -7.71
N VAL A 92 -12.42 10.10 -7.06
CA VAL A 92 -12.53 11.40 -6.38
C VAL A 92 -12.19 12.59 -7.29
N HIS A 93 -12.11 12.38 -8.61
CA HIS A 93 -11.90 13.43 -9.62
C HIS A 93 -10.68 14.31 -9.31
N ASN A 94 -9.53 13.69 -8.98
CA ASN A 94 -8.29 14.35 -8.58
C ASN A 94 -8.43 15.31 -7.37
N ARG A 95 -9.41 15.12 -6.48
CA ARG A 95 -9.57 15.94 -5.27
C ARG A 95 -9.42 15.13 -3.98
N CYS A 96 -8.53 15.55 -3.08
CA CYS A 96 -8.30 14.88 -1.81
C CYS A 96 -9.58 14.86 -0.95
N PRO A 97 -10.07 13.70 -0.48
CA PRO A 97 -11.26 13.62 0.36
C PRO A 97 -11.08 14.32 1.71
N THR A 98 -9.86 14.24 2.28
CA THR A 98 -9.54 14.74 3.63
C THR A 98 -9.40 16.27 3.66
N CYS A 99 -8.49 16.84 2.86
CA CYS A 99 -8.22 18.29 2.88
C CYS A 99 -8.82 19.09 1.71
N ARG A 100 -9.56 18.43 0.80
CA ARG A 100 -10.25 19.05 -0.36
C ARG A 100 -9.34 19.77 -1.37
N GLN A 101 -8.02 19.66 -1.23
CA GLN A 101 -7.00 20.13 -2.18
C GLN A 101 -6.85 19.19 -3.38
N GLU A 102 -6.16 19.65 -4.42
CA GLU A 102 -5.88 18.84 -5.61
C GLU A 102 -4.89 17.70 -5.34
N LEU A 103 -5.20 16.54 -5.90
CA LEU A 103 -4.31 15.37 -6.06
C LEU A 103 -3.63 15.48 -7.43
N GLY A 104 -2.62 16.35 -7.52
CA GLY A 104 -1.72 16.42 -8.67
C GLY A 104 -0.97 15.10 -8.89
N ASP A 105 0.01 15.08 -9.79
CA ASP A 105 0.78 13.84 -10.06
C ASP A 105 1.96 13.59 -9.12
N ILE A 106 1.74 13.90 -7.84
CA ILE A 106 2.69 13.64 -6.75
C ILE A 106 2.50 12.20 -6.27
N ARG A 107 3.60 11.45 -6.15
CA ARG A 107 3.66 10.06 -5.66
C ARG A 107 4.32 9.96 -4.30
N CYS A 108 3.78 9.12 -3.43
CA CYS A 108 4.33 8.81 -2.12
C CYS A 108 5.41 7.71 -2.24
N LEU A 109 6.57 8.05 -2.80
CA LEU A 109 7.67 7.10 -3.05
C LEU A 109 8.10 6.33 -1.79
N ALA A 110 7.93 6.90 -0.60
CA ALA A 110 8.19 6.23 0.68
C ALA A 110 7.22 5.08 0.96
N LEU A 111 5.90 5.30 0.83
CA LEU A 111 4.91 4.21 0.98
C LEU A 111 5.02 3.19 -0.16
N GLU A 112 5.40 3.61 -1.37
CA GLU A 112 5.69 2.69 -2.47
C GLU A 112 6.86 1.76 -2.13
N LYS A 113 7.95 2.29 -1.55
CA LYS A 113 9.10 1.49 -1.12
C LYS A 113 8.78 0.55 0.03
N ILE A 114 7.89 0.96 0.94
CA ILE A 114 7.35 0.08 2.00
C ILE A 114 6.50 -1.03 1.39
N ALA A 115 5.60 -0.71 0.45
CA ALA A 115 4.76 -1.71 -0.24
C ALA A 115 5.57 -2.72 -1.07
N GLU A 116 6.75 -2.35 -1.59
CA GLU A 116 7.67 -3.31 -2.23
C GLU A 116 8.30 -4.31 -1.25
N SER A 117 8.38 -3.99 0.05
CA SER A 117 8.95 -4.87 1.08
C SER A 117 7.94 -5.80 1.76
N LEU A 118 6.65 -5.72 1.36
CA LEU A 118 5.55 -6.46 1.98
C LEU A 118 4.89 -7.44 1.00
N GLU A 119 4.32 -8.50 1.58
CA GLU A 119 3.45 -9.45 0.88
C GLU A 119 1.99 -9.18 1.21
N PHE A 120 1.09 -9.50 0.28
CA PHE A 120 -0.34 -9.19 0.41
C PHE A 120 -1.21 -10.31 -0.17
N PRO A 121 -2.39 -10.58 0.44
CA PRO A 121 -3.36 -11.54 -0.11
C PRO A 121 -3.89 -11.07 -1.47
N CYS A 122 -4.22 -12.02 -2.33
CA CYS A 122 -4.94 -11.76 -3.58
C CYS A 122 -6.27 -11.03 -3.32
N ARG A 123 -6.63 -10.05 -4.15
CA ARG A 123 -7.91 -9.31 -4.04
C ARG A 123 -9.15 -10.19 -4.18
N TYR A 124 -9.00 -11.42 -4.65
CA TYR A 124 -10.06 -12.42 -4.80
C TYR A 124 -10.11 -13.40 -3.62
N ILE A 125 -9.51 -13.08 -2.48
CA ILE A 125 -9.57 -13.89 -1.25
C ILE A 125 -11.00 -14.14 -0.77
N SER A 126 -11.89 -13.14 -0.88
CA SER A 126 -13.33 -13.29 -0.60
C SER A 126 -14.08 -14.18 -1.59
N LEU A 127 -13.45 -14.56 -2.71
CA LEU A 127 -13.96 -15.50 -3.70
C LEU A 127 -13.29 -16.89 -3.60
N GLY A 128 -12.33 -17.07 -2.68
CA GLY A 128 -11.64 -18.34 -2.42
C GLY A 128 -10.12 -18.32 -2.66
N CYS A 129 -9.52 -17.21 -3.12
CA CYS A 129 -8.09 -17.16 -3.39
C CYS A 129 -7.25 -16.86 -2.13
N SER A 130 -6.81 -17.92 -1.44
CA SER A 130 -5.96 -17.84 -0.23
C SER A 130 -4.51 -17.40 -0.48
N GLU A 131 -4.12 -17.17 -1.73
CA GLU A 131 -2.73 -16.91 -2.12
C GLU A 131 -2.24 -15.51 -1.67
N ILE A 132 -0.98 -15.45 -1.23
CA ILE A 132 -0.29 -14.24 -0.75
C ILE A 132 0.96 -14.02 -1.61
N PHE A 133 1.23 -12.78 -2.01
CA PHE A 133 2.34 -12.46 -2.92
C PHE A 133 3.00 -11.10 -2.62
N PRO A 134 4.31 -10.95 -2.90
CA PRO A 134 4.95 -9.64 -3.08
C PRO A 134 4.30 -8.84 -4.21
N TYR A 135 4.33 -7.51 -4.11
CA TYR A 135 3.60 -6.59 -5.01
C TYR A 135 3.63 -6.94 -6.52
N PHE A 136 4.82 -7.05 -7.12
CA PHE A 136 4.96 -7.30 -8.57
C PHE A 136 4.47 -8.70 -9.00
N SER A 137 4.46 -9.67 -8.09
CA SER A 137 3.92 -11.02 -8.31
C SER A 137 2.40 -11.03 -8.16
N LYS A 138 1.86 -10.28 -7.18
CA LYS A 138 0.42 -10.12 -6.95
C LYS A 138 -0.30 -9.63 -8.22
N LEU A 139 0.17 -8.54 -8.85
CA LEU A 139 -0.47 -8.02 -10.06
C LEU A 139 -0.48 -9.00 -11.23
N LYS A 140 0.60 -9.79 -11.39
CA LYS A 140 0.68 -10.83 -12.42
C LYS A 140 -0.37 -11.91 -12.14
N HIS A 141 -0.38 -12.44 -10.92
CA HIS A 141 -1.38 -13.42 -10.49
C HIS A 141 -2.82 -12.89 -10.68
N GLU A 142 -3.13 -11.68 -10.24
CA GLU A 142 -4.49 -11.13 -10.31
C GLU A 142 -5.04 -10.97 -11.74
N SER A 143 -4.17 -10.88 -12.76
CA SER A 143 -4.64 -10.87 -14.16
C SER A 143 -5.08 -12.24 -14.68
N ILE A 144 -4.56 -13.33 -14.11
CA ILE A 144 -4.78 -14.73 -14.53
C ILE A 144 -5.45 -15.60 -13.44
N CYS A 145 -5.79 -15.04 -12.29
CA CYS A 145 -6.32 -15.78 -11.13
C CYS A 145 -7.62 -16.52 -11.47
N THR A 146 -7.69 -17.82 -11.14
CA THR A 146 -8.89 -18.66 -11.35
C THR A 146 -10.14 -18.12 -10.65
N PHE A 147 -9.98 -17.36 -9.57
CA PHE A 147 -11.06 -16.74 -8.82
C PHE A 147 -11.44 -15.33 -9.31
N ARG A 148 -10.81 -14.83 -10.37
CA ARG A 148 -11.16 -13.54 -10.99
C ARG A 148 -12.56 -13.62 -11.65
N PRO A 149 -13.50 -12.72 -11.31
CA PRO A 149 -14.77 -12.61 -12.03
C PRO A 149 -14.54 -12.37 -13.53
N TYR A 150 -15.28 -13.07 -14.37
CA TYR A 150 -14.97 -13.15 -15.80
C TYR A 150 -15.88 -12.22 -16.62
N ASN A 151 -15.36 -11.06 -17.04
CA ASN A 151 -16.06 -10.25 -18.04
C ASN A 151 -15.88 -10.89 -19.42
N ARG A 152 -16.88 -11.64 -19.89
CA ARG A 152 -16.94 -12.13 -21.29
C ARG A 152 -17.49 -11.01 -22.18
N PRO A 153 -16.73 -10.49 -23.17
CA PRO A 153 -17.33 -9.65 -24.19
C PRO A 153 -18.14 -10.53 -25.15
N TYR A 154 -19.47 -10.42 -25.12
CA TYR A 154 -20.27 -10.79 -26.28
C TYR A 154 -20.19 -9.64 -27.29
N ALA A 155 -19.52 -9.89 -28.40
CA ALA A 155 -19.28 -8.89 -29.43
C ALA A 155 -20.60 -8.56 -30.17
N GLY A 156 -21.29 -7.51 -29.72
CA GLY A 156 -22.56 -7.04 -30.30
C GLY A 156 -23.62 -6.59 -29.29
N SER A 157 -23.38 -6.76 -27.98
CA SER A 157 -24.33 -6.39 -26.92
C SER A 157 -23.66 -5.59 -25.80
N ASP A 158 -24.26 -4.47 -25.38
CA ASP A 158 -23.77 -3.58 -24.31
C ASP A 158 -23.91 -4.15 -22.88
N CYS A 159 -23.89 -5.49 -22.75
CA CYS A 159 -24.09 -6.16 -21.48
C CYS A 159 -22.83 -6.11 -20.61
N SER A 160 -22.97 -5.51 -19.43
CA SER A 160 -21.88 -5.28 -18.46
C SER A 160 -21.93 -6.22 -17.24
N VAL A 161 -22.66 -7.34 -17.33
CA VAL A 161 -22.85 -8.29 -16.24
C VAL A 161 -21.52 -8.97 -15.84
N VAL A 162 -21.27 -9.03 -14.53
CA VAL A 162 -20.06 -9.61 -13.92
C VAL A 162 -20.46 -10.64 -12.86
N GLY A 163 -19.81 -11.80 -12.86
CA GLY A 163 -20.01 -12.80 -11.82
C GLY A 163 -19.11 -14.03 -11.97
N ASN A 164 -19.53 -15.14 -11.35
CA ASN A 164 -18.89 -16.44 -11.48
C ASN A 164 -19.35 -17.16 -12.78
N ILE A 165 -18.60 -18.19 -13.20
CA ILE A 165 -18.89 -18.89 -14.47
C ILE A 165 -20.32 -19.49 -14.51
N PRO A 166 -20.85 -20.18 -13.47
CA PRO A 166 -22.23 -20.66 -13.48
C PRO A 166 -23.28 -19.55 -13.70
N TYR A 167 -23.16 -18.42 -12.98
CA TYR A 167 -24.05 -17.27 -13.12
C TYR A 167 -23.98 -16.65 -14.52
N LEU A 168 -22.77 -16.48 -15.06
CA LEU A 168 -22.57 -16.01 -16.42
C LEU A 168 -23.13 -16.99 -17.47
N VAL A 169 -22.99 -18.29 -17.28
CA VAL A 169 -23.55 -19.31 -18.20
C VAL A 169 -25.08 -19.35 -18.15
N ALA A 170 -25.71 -19.03 -17.03
CA ALA A 170 -27.17 -18.83 -16.96
C ALA A 170 -27.58 -17.54 -17.72
N HIS A 171 -27.05 -16.40 -17.31
CA HIS A 171 -27.27 -15.09 -17.94
C HIS A 171 -27.09 -15.12 -19.48
N LEU A 172 -26.02 -15.76 -19.98
CA LEU A 172 -25.76 -15.90 -21.43
C LEU A 172 -26.78 -16.77 -22.19
N ARG A 173 -27.53 -17.63 -21.49
CA ARG A 173 -28.65 -18.40 -22.07
C ARG A 173 -29.94 -17.60 -22.01
N ASP A 174 -30.21 -17.03 -20.84
CA ASP A 174 -31.51 -16.47 -20.49
C ASP A 174 -31.73 -15.09 -21.14
N ASP A 175 -30.69 -14.24 -21.18
CA ASP A 175 -30.76 -12.88 -21.74
C ASP A 175 -30.20 -12.77 -23.18
N HIS A 176 -29.39 -13.74 -23.63
CA HIS A 176 -28.63 -13.66 -24.90
C HIS A 176 -28.69 -14.92 -25.78
N GLY A 177 -29.49 -15.93 -25.44
CA GLY A 177 -29.56 -17.22 -26.14
C GLY A 177 -30.43 -17.24 -27.41
N GLY A 178 -30.15 -16.36 -28.37
CA GLY A 178 -30.81 -16.31 -29.70
C GLY A 178 -30.19 -17.24 -30.75
#